data_AF-A0A538BDC4-F1
#
_entry.id   AF-A0A538BDC4-F1
#
_cell.length_a   1.000
_cell.length_b   1.000
_cell.length_c   1.000
_cell.angle_alpha   90.00
_cell.angle_beta   90.00
_cell.angle_gamma   90.00
#
_symmetry.space_group_name_H-M   'P 1'
#
loop_
_entity.id
_entity.type
_entity.pdbx_description
1 polymer ?
#
loop_
_entity_poly.entity_id
_entity_poly.type
_entity_poly.pdbx_seq_one_letter_code
_entity_poly.pdbx_strand_id
1 'polypeptide(L)'
;RAEGSARDALSLLDQATVLGGQAVDEATVRALLGAPRGEVQFEIADVVAVGDVRGIFEVVDRLVLDGRDVRNVTNETIGHFRDLLLVKTAPGQEDLLDLAADAYEDLRVQAEKFSAGELARILALLLAAQNDMRWTTSPRLSLELALIRACLPDTDPTPAGVVARLERLERLANLAPETVVVLEERIEAPAPSVATPAAPPSDEAATQMPVPQAADAGSVDVAMLRRSWGALIDHLGQLRQPILRAVLESATVASFDGETLELAFPPDKRFGVQKVQDRQDELQQALGDLFGIAPRITCVVRESREPGGAPSVEIIEEEDTPSDDEALRRVQEMLGATPLEGGGD
;
A
#
# COMPACT_ATOMS: atom_id res chain seq x y z
N ARG A 1 -33.29 13.20 -20.14
CA ARG A 1 -33.91 12.49 -21.30
C ARG A 1 -35.41 12.46 -21.04
N ALA A 2 -36.25 13.02 -21.91
CA ALA A 2 -37.67 12.70 -21.90
C ALA A 2 -37.80 11.24 -22.34
N GLU A 3 -38.41 10.37 -21.53
CA GLU A 3 -38.53 8.93 -21.78
C GLU A 3 -39.56 8.61 -22.89
N GLY A 4 -39.47 9.31 -24.03
CA GLY A 4 -40.36 9.11 -25.19
C GLY A 4 -41.75 9.74 -25.07
N SER A 5 -42.07 10.39 -23.95
CA SER A 5 -43.34 11.10 -23.75
C SER A 5 -43.22 12.57 -24.20
N ALA A 6 -43.99 12.96 -25.21
CA ALA A 6 -44.10 14.36 -25.66
C ALA A 6 -44.55 15.30 -24.52
N ARG A 7 -45.22 14.76 -23.50
CA ARG A 7 -45.69 15.49 -22.32
C ARG A 7 -44.56 15.87 -21.37
N ASP A 8 -43.56 15.00 -21.23
CA ASP A 8 -42.39 15.28 -20.37
C ASP A 8 -41.45 16.28 -21.06
N ALA A 9 -41.32 16.19 -22.39
CA ALA A 9 -40.60 17.17 -23.18
C ALA A 9 -41.24 18.58 -23.07
N LEU A 10 -42.58 18.65 -23.09
CA LEU A 10 -43.30 19.91 -22.92
C LEU A 10 -43.17 20.47 -21.49
N SER A 11 -43.26 19.60 -20.48
CA SER A 11 -43.08 19.99 -19.07
C SER A 11 -41.67 20.53 -18.79
N LEU A 12 -40.63 19.93 -19.37
CA LEU A 12 -39.25 20.41 -19.27
C LEU A 12 -39.05 21.74 -20.01
N LEU A 13 -39.72 21.94 -21.15
CA LEU A 13 -39.69 23.21 -21.90
C LEU A 13 -40.39 24.34 -21.14
N ASP A 14 -41.54 24.05 -20.53
CA ASP A 14 -42.26 25.00 -19.68
C ASP A 14 -41.41 25.40 -18.46
N GLN A 15 -40.68 24.45 -17.86
CA GLN A 15 -39.73 24.77 -16.78
C GLN A 15 -38.54 25.61 -17.27
N ALA A 16 -38.04 25.34 -18.49
CA ALA A 16 -36.97 26.11 -19.12
C ALA A 16 -37.34 27.55 -19.43
N THR A 17 -38.56 27.78 -19.91
CA THR A 17 -39.06 29.12 -20.18
C THR A 17 -39.34 29.93 -18.91
N VAL A 18 -39.74 29.27 -17.81
CA VAL A 18 -39.91 29.93 -16.51
C VAL A 18 -38.56 30.39 -15.93
N LEU A 19 -37.48 29.62 -16.13
CA LEU A 19 -36.14 29.94 -15.60
C LEU A 19 -35.33 30.89 -16.49
N GLY A 20 -35.41 30.75 -17.83
CA GLY A 20 -34.63 31.52 -18.81
C GLY A 20 -35.35 32.74 -19.42
N GLY A 21 -36.61 32.97 -19.08
CA GLY A 21 -37.41 34.04 -19.70
C GLY A 21 -37.75 33.75 -21.16
N GLN A 22 -37.47 34.70 -22.07
CA GLN A 22 -37.84 34.63 -23.50
C GLN A 22 -36.89 33.79 -24.36
N ALA A 23 -35.68 33.48 -23.87
CA ALA A 23 -34.69 32.70 -24.59
C ALA A 23 -34.16 31.59 -23.68
N VAL A 24 -34.43 30.35 -24.06
CA VAL A 24 -33.85 29.18 -23.40
C VAL A 24 -32.46 29.00 -23.99
N ASP A 25 -31.44 29.44 -23.26
CA ASP A 25 -30.04 29.23 -23.62
C ASP A 25 -29.51 27.90 -23.06
N GLU A 26 -28.37 27.46 -23.58
CA GLU A 26 -27.73 26.20 -23.20
C GLU A 26 -27.43 26.12 -21.69
N ALA A 27 -27.07 27.26 -21.08
CA ALA A 27 -26.82 27.37 -19.65
C ALA A 27 -28.09 27.12 -18.81
N THR A 28 -29.23 27.65 -19.24
CA THR A 28 -30.54 27.43 -18.60
C THR A 28 -30.96 25.97 -18.69
N VAL A 29 -30.77 25.34 -19.85
CA VAL A 29 -31.06 23.92 -20.05
C VAL A 29 -30.17 23.04 -19.17
N ARG A 30 -28.88 23.38 -19.06
CA ARG A 30 -27.92 22.68 -18.18
C ARG A 30 -28.28 22.84 -16.70
N ALA A 31 -28.71 24.01 -16.27
CA ALA A 31 -29.15 24.25 -14.90
C ALA A 31 -30.40 23.44 -14.52
N LEU A 32 -31.30 23.19 -15.48
CA LEU A 32 -32.54 22.43 -15.27
C LEU A 32 -32.38 20.92 -15.37
N LEU A 33 -31.50 20.45 -16.25
CA LEU A 33 -31.26 19.02 -16.48
C LEU A 33 -30.10 18.48 -15.61
N GLY A 34 -29.38 19.36 -14.92
CA GLY A 34 -28.07 19.08 -14.35
C GLY A 34 -27.00 18.97 -15.43
N ALA A 35 -25.73 18.85 -15.01
CA ALA A 35 -24.64 18.54 -15.92
C ALA A 35 -24.96 17.24 -16.69
N PRO A 36 -24.95 17.20 -18.04
CA PRO A 36 -25.15 15.98 -18.80
C PRO A 36 -24.32 14.82 -18.23
N ARG A 37 -24.86 13.61 -18.32
CA ARG A 37 -24.26 12.38 -17.75
C ARG A 37 -22.86 12.01 -18.28
N GLY A 38 -22.28 12.79 -19.21
CA GLY A 38 -20.88 12.71 -19.62
C GLY A 38 -20.01 13.85 -19.06
N GLU A 39 -20.58 15.00 -18.72
CA GLU A 39 -19.82 16.17 -18.23
C GLU A 39 -19.12 15.87 -16.89
N VAL A 40 -19.75 15.09 -15.99
CA VAL A 40 -19.17 14.77 -14.68
C VAL A 40 -17.95 13.87 -14.81
N GLN A 41 -18.01 12.82 -15.64
CA GLN A 41 -16.90 11.87 -15.77
C GLN A 41 -15.74 12.52 -16.53
N PHE A 42 -16.05 13.38 -17.50
CA PHE A 42 -15.06 14.28 -18.10
C PHE A 42 -14.42 15.19 -17.04
N GLU A 43 -15.21 15.84 -16.18
CA GLU A 43 -14.68 16.70 -15.11
C GLU A 43 -13.82 15.91 -14.12
N ILE A 44 -14.27 14.73 -13.67
CA ILE A 44 -13.48 13.84 -12.79
C ILE A 44 -12.14 13.51 -13.46
N ALA A 45 -12.16 13.09 -14.73
CA ALA A 45 -10.94 12.78 -15.46
C ALA A 45 -10.01 14.00 -15.55
N ASP A 46 -10.53 15.20 -15.81
CA ASP A 46 -9.72 16.41 -15.87
C ASP A 46 -9.08 16.78 -14.53
N VAL A 47 -9.85 16.70 -13.44
CA VAL A 47 -9.35 16.93 -12.08
C VAL A 47 -8.28 15.90 -11.70
N VAL A 48 -8.50 14.63 -12.04
CA VAL A 48 -7.51 13.56 -11.82
C VAL A 48 -6.23 13.79 -12.64
N ALA A 49 -6.36 14.22 -13.90
CA ALA A 49 -5.22 14.46 -14.78
C ALA A 49 -4.26 15.54 -14.24
N VAL A 50 -4.82 16.62 -13.67
CA VAL A 50 -4.02 17.69 -13.06
C VAL A 50 -3.59 17.37 -11.62
N GLY A 51 -4.15 16.31 -11.02
CA GLY A 51 -3.87 15.91 -9.64
C GLY A 51 -4.52 16.82 -8.59
N ASP A 52 -5.66 17.44 -8.91
CA ASP A 52 -6.34 18.37 -8.00
C ASP A 52 -7.23 17.62 -7.00
N VAL A 53 -6.64 17.29 -5.85
CA VAL A 53 -7.34 16.61 -4.74
C VAL A 53 -8.50 17.44 -4.21
N ARG A 54 -8.40 18.78 -4.21
CA ARG A 54 -9.49 19.63 -3.74
C ARG A 54 -10.68 19.56 -4.69
N GLY A 55 -10.41 19.62 -6.00
CA GLY A 55 -11.41 19.44 -7.03
C GLY A 55 -12.17 18.12 -6.90
N ILE A 56 -11.50 17.02 -6.50
CA ILE A 56 -12.17 15.73 -6.27
C ILE A 56 -13.26 15.84 -5.19
N PHE A 57 -12.94 16.47 -4.05
CA PHE A 57 -13.93 16.65 -2.99
C PHE A 57 -15.08 17.54 -3.46
N GLU A 58 -14.80 18.62 -4.18
CA GLU A 58 -15.83 19.54 -4.70
C GLU A 58 -16.76 18.84 -5.71
N VAL A 59 -16.22 17.99 -6.59
CA VAL A 59 -17.03 17.19 -7.53
C VAL A 59 -17.88 16.15 -6.79
N VAL A 60 -17.30 15.40 -5.85
CA VAL A 60 -18.03 14.37 -5.10
C VAL A 60 -19.11 14.98 -4.20
N ASP A 61 -18.82 16.10 -3.54
CA ASP A 61 -19.81 16.83 -2.75
C ASP A 61 -21.00 17.26 -3.59
N ARG A 62 -20.74 17.83 -4.78
CA ARG A 62 -21.80 18.24 -5.70
C ARG A 62 -22.66 17.05 -6.13
N LEU A 63 -22.04 15.92 -6.47
CA LEU A 63 -22.77 14.70 -6.85
C LEU A 63 -23.71 14.23 -5.74
N VAL A 64 -23.26 14.29 -4.49
CA VAL A 64 -24.07 13.90 -3.32
C VAL A 64 -25.19 14.90 -3.07
N LEU A 65 -24.92 16.21 -3.20
CA LEU A 65 -25.92 17.27 -3.08
C LEU A 65 -27.00 17.15 -4.16
N ASP A 66 -26.61 16.77 -5.38
CA ASP A 66 -27.51 16.50 -6.50
C ASP A 66 -28.28 15.18 -6.36
N GLY A 67 -28.08 14.43 -5.26
CA GLY A 67 -28.76 13.18 -4.97
C GLY A 67 -28.37 12.02 -5.89
N ARG A 68 -27.20 12.10 -6.55
CA ARG A 68 -26.72 11.05 -7.45
C ARG A 68 -26.31 9.82 -6.66
N ASP A 69 -26.69 8.64 -7.14
CA ASP A 69 -26.23 7.38 -6.55
C ASP A 69 -24.73 7.18 -6.81
N VAL A 70 -23.94 7.14 -5.72
CA VAL A 70 -22.47 7.04 -5.77
C VAL A 70 -22.01 5.76 -6.48
N ARG A 71 -22.73 4.64 -6.35
CA ARG A 71 -22.34 3.38 -6.98
C ARG A 71 -22.54 3.47 -8.49
N ASN A 72 -23.64 4.05 -8.93
CA ASN A 72 -23.90 4.30 -10.34
C ASN A 72 -22.86 5.27 -10.92
N VAL A 73 -22.56 6.37 -10.23
CA VAL A 73 -21.49 7.30 -10.66
C VAL A 73 -20.16 6.58 -10.78
N THR A 74 -19.81 5.72 -9.83
CA THR A 74 -18.58 4.92 -9.89
C THR A 74 -18.54 4.02 -11.12
N ASN A 75 -19.66 3.37 -11.47
CA ASN A 75 -19.76 2.55 -12.69
C ASN A 75 -19.59 3.38 -13.97
N GLU A 76 -20.22 4.56 -14.02
CA GLU A 76 -20.09 5.50 -15.14
C GLU A 76 -18.64 5.98 -15.28
N THR A 77 -17.97 6.31 -14.18
CA THR A 77 -16.56 6.70 -14.16
C THR A 77 -15.65 5.56 -14.61
N ILE A 78 -15.89 4.31 -14.19
CA ILE A 78 -15.16 3.14 -14.69
C ILE A 78 -15.32 2.99 -16.21
N GLY A 79 -16.54 3.14 -16.72
CA GLY A 79 -16.81 3.12 -18.16
C GLY A 79 -16.01 4.18 -18.91
N HIS A 80 -16.02 5.42 -18.40
CA HIS A 80 -15.29 6.54 -18.98
C HIS A 80 -13.77 6.29 -19.05
N PHE A 81 -13.14 5.86 -17.95
CA PHE A 81 -11.71 5.55 -17.94
C PHE A 81 -11.35 4.34 -18.80
N ARG A 82 -12.25 3.38 -18.97
CA ARG A 82 -12.09 2.26 -19.91
C ARG A 82 -12.08 2.78 -21.34
N ASP A 83 -12.98 3.69 -21.66
CA ASP A 83 -13.09 4.26 -23.00
C ASP A 83 -11.85 5.12 -23.32
N LEU A 84 -11.36 5.92 -22.35
CA LEU A 84 -10.07 6.62 -22.45
C LEU A 84 -8.90 5.64 -22.71
N LEU A 85 -8.84 4.52 -21.98
CA LEU A 85 -7.79 3.51 -22.16
C LEU A 85 -7.87 2.88 -23.56
N LEU A 86 -9.07 2.56 -24.03
CA LEU A 86 -9.29 2.00 -25.36
C LEU A 86 -8.80 2.97 -26.44
N VAL A 87 -9.18 4.24 -26.36
CA VAL A 87 -8.73 5.26 -27.32
C VAL A 87 -7.21 5.40 -27.31
N LYS A 88 -6.58 5.34 -26.13
CA LYS A 88 -5.12 5.45 -25.99
C LYS A 88 -4.36 4.23 -26.52
N THR A 89 -4.92 3.03 -26.41
CA THR A 89 -4.21 1.77 -26.69
C THR A 89 -4.57 1.13 -28.03
N ALA A 90 -5.74 1.43 -28.57
CA ALA A 90 -6.26 0.88 -29.82
C ALA A 90 -6.74 2.00 -30.76
N PRO A 91 -5.83 2.90 -31.21
CA PRO A 91 -6.21 3.98 -32.13
C PRO A 91 -6.78 3.40 -33.44
N GLY A 92 -7.85 4.01 -33.94
CA GLY A 92 -8.55 3.56 -35.15
C GLY A 92 -9.58 2.44 -34.95
N GLN A 93 -9.84 2.02 -33.70
CA GLN A 93 -10.94 1.11 -33.36
C GLN A 93 -12.14 1.87 -32.78
N GLU A 94 -12.56 2.92 -33.48
CA GLU A 94 -13.66 3.81 -33.10
C GLU A 94 -14.98 3.03 -32.94
N ASP A 95 -15.20 2.02 -33.80
CA ASP A 95 -16.40 1.18 -33.82
C ASP A 95 -16.63 0.37 -32.54
N LEU A 96 -15.61 0.21 -31.69
CA LEU A 96 -15.75 -0.43 -30.38
C LEU A 96 -16.45 0.47 -29.36
N LEU A 97 -16.51 1.78 -29.63
CA LEU A 97 -17.21 2.77 -28.83
C LEU A 97 -18.51 3.14 -29.54
N ASP A 98 -19.64 2.97 -28.85
CA ASP A 98 -20.94 3.41 -29.35
C ASP A 98 -21.10 4.93 -29.12
N LEU A 99 -20.26 5.72 -29.78
CA LEU A 99 -20.13 7.17 -29.63
C LEU A 99 -20.27 7.89 -30.98
N ALA A 100 -20.79 9.11 -30.94
CA ALA A 100 -20.75 10.01 -32.09
C ALA A 100 -19.33 10.54 -32.34
N ALA A 101 -19.01 10.92 -33.59
CA ALA A 101 -17.68 11.38 -33.99
C ALA A 101 -17.16 12.56 -33.14
N ASP A 102 -18.01 13.55 -32.85
CA ASP A 102 -17.63 14.72 -32.04
C ASP A 102 -17.24 14.30 -30.61
N ALA A 103 -17.99 13.36 -30.01
CA ALA A 103 -17.72 12.83 -28.67
C ALA A 103 -16.45 11.96 -28.63
N TYR A 104 -16.10 11.29 -29.74
CA TYR A 104 -14.85 10.55 -29.85
C TYR A 104 -13.64 11.48 -29.81
N GLU A 105 -13.69 12.61 -30.52
CA GLU A 105 -12.56 13.55 -30.54
C GLU A 105 -12.33 14.19 -29.16
N ASP A 106 -13.40 14.56 -28.44
CA ASP A 106 -13.29 15.04 -27.06
C ASP A 106 -12.63 14.00 -26.14
N LEU A 107 -13.03 12.74 -26.27
CA LEU A 107 -12.46 11.62 -25.53
C LEU A 107 -10.99 11.40 -25.89
N ARG A 108 -10.63 11.52 -27.16
CA ARG A 108 -9.24 11.42 -27.66
C ARG A 108 -8.37 12.53 -27.08
N VAL A 109 -8.83 13.78 -27.09
CA VAL A 109 -8.13 14.92 -26.50
C VAL A 109 -7.92 14.71 -25.00
N GLN A 110 -8.93 14.19 -24.29
CA GLN A 110 -8.80 13.91 -22.87
C GLN A 110 -7.85 12.74 -22.58
N ALA A 111 -7.84 11.69 -23.42
CA ALA A 111 -6.93 10.56 -23.28
C ALA A 111 -5.46 10.97 -23.44
N GLU A 112 -5.15 12.06 -24.15
CA GLU A 112 -3.79 12.58 -24.23
C GLU A 112 -3.23 13.08 -22.89
N LYS A 113 -4.09 13.40 -21.94
CA LYS A 113 -3.68 13.85 -20.60
C LYS A 113 -3.12 12.71 -19.73
N PHE A 114 -3.25 11.46 -20.17
CA PHE A 114 -2.85 10.28 -19.44
C PHE A 114 -1.93 9.36 -20.27
N SER A 115 -1.07 8.61 -19.57
CA SER A 115 -0.45 7.40 -20.13
C SER A 115 -1.38 6.20 -20.04
N ALA A 116 -1.12 5.16 -20.84
CA ALA A 116 -1.87 3.90 -20.76
C ALA A 116 -1.68 3.20 -19.39
N GLY A 117 -0.46 3.28 -18.81
CA GLY A 117 -0.16 2.75 -17.48
C GLY A 117 -0.98 3.43 -16.38
N GLU A 118 -1.08 4.78 -16.43
CA GLU A 118 -1.92 5.53 -15.50
C GLU A 118 -3.40 5.18 -15.62
N LEU A 119 -3.94 5.10 -16.83
CA LEU A 119 -5.34 4.72 -17.05
C LEU A 119 -5.64 3.32 -16.50
N ALA A 120 -4.75 2.35 -16.75
CA ALA A 120 -4.88 1.00 -16.20
C ALA A 120 -4.85 0.99 -14.67
N ARG A 121 -3.95 1.76 -14.05
CA ARG A 121 -3.88 1.92 -12.59
C ARG A 121 -5.15 2.55 -12.02
N ILE A 122 -5.63 3.64 -12.62
CA ILE A 122 -6.85 4.32 -12.19
C ILE A 122 -8.05 3.39 -12.26
N LEU A 123 -8.19 2.61 -13.35
CA LEU A 123 -9.21 1.58 -13.47
C LEU A 123 -9.13 0.54 -12.35
N ALA A 124 -7.93 0.06 -12.00
CA ALA A 124 -7.77 -0.88 -10.91
C ALA A 124 -8.23 -0.29 -9.56
N LEU A 125 -7.92 0.98 -9.28
CA LEU A 125 -8.37 1.68 -8.07
C LEU A 125 -9.90 1.82 -8.03
N LEU A 126 -10.52 2.20 -9.15
CA LEU A 126 -11.96 2.35 -9.25
C LEU A 126 -12.70 1.01 -9.12
N LEU A 127 -12.18 -0.05 -9.73
CA LEU A 127 -12.73 -1.41 -9.60
C LEU A 127 -12.62 -1.95 -8.17
N ALA A 128 -11.50 -1.67 -7.48
CA ALA A 128 -11.36 -2.00 -6.06
C ALA A 128 -12.40 -1.25 -5.23
N ALA A 129 -12.56 0.05 -5.46
CA ALA A 129 -13.57 0.86 -4.77
C ALA A 129 -14.99 0.36 -5.02
N GLN A 130 -15.33 0.02 -6.26
CA GLN A 130 -16.64 -0.54 -6.63
C GLN A 130 -16.92 -1.85 -5.87
N ASN A 131 -15.91 -2.69 -5.69
CA ASN A 131 -16.04 -3.93 -4.93
C ASN A 131 -16.21 -3.65 -3.42
N ASP A 132 -15.41 -2.76 -2.85
CA ASP A 132 -15.48 -2.35 -1.44
C ASP A 132 -16.83 -1.72 -1.09
N MET A 133 -17.39 -0.95 -2.03
CA MET A 133 -18.70 -0.33 -1.87
C MET A 133 -19.78 -1.36 -1.52
N ARG A 134 -19.68 -2.62 -1.96
CA ARG A 134 -20.70 -3.66 -1.67
C ARG A 134 -20.89 -3.94 -0.19
N TRP A 135 -19.87 -3.69 0.63
CA TRP A 135 -19.83 -4.07 2.05
C TRP A 135 -19.70 -2.88 3.00
N THR A 136 -19.22 -1.74 2.51
CA THR A 136 -19.07 -0.52 3.30
C THR A 136 -20.42 0.17 3.58
N THR A 137 -20.50 0.83 4.73
CA THR A 137 -21.59 1.76 5.08
C THR A 137 -21.40 3.16 4.49
N SER A 138 -20.22 3.47 3.95
CA SER A 138 -19.92 4.76 3.31
C SER A 138 -19.33 4.58 1.89
N PRO A 139 -20.19 4.41 0.87
CA PRO A 139 -19.74 4.32 -0.52
C PRO A 139 -19.04 5.59 -1.01
N ARG A 140 -19.47 6.74 -0.50
CA ARG A 140 -18.88 8.05 -0.79
C ARG A 140 -17.38 8.06 -0.45
N LEU A 141 -17.02 7.64 0.75
CA LEU A 141 -15.62 7.61 1.18
C LEU A 141 -14.77 6.66 0.32
N SER A 142 -15.32 5.52 -0.08
CA SER A 142 -14.64 4.59 -1.00
C SER A 142 -14.32 5.24 -2.34
N LEU A 143 -15.24 6.05 -2.89
CA LEU A 143 -15.01 6.77 -4.13
C LEU A 143 -13.96 7.87 -3.95
N GLU A 144 -14.08 8.69 -2.89
CA GLU A 144 -13.13 9.77 -2.58
C GLU A 144 -11.70 9.23 -2.46
N LEU A 145 -11.48 8.18 -1.68
CA LEU A 145 -10.15 7.59 -1.50
C LEU A 145 -9.56 7.05 -2.81
N ALA A 146 -10.39 6.43 -3.66
CA ALA A 146 -9.93 5.92 -4.95
C ALA A 146 -9.50 7.06 -5.89
N LEU A 147 -10.28 8.13 -5.96
CA LEU A 147 -9.97 9.30 -6.79
C LEU A 147 -8.77 10.10 -6.25
N ILE A 148 -8.60 10.19 -4.94
CA ILE A 148 -7.41 10.80 -4.32
C ILE A 148 -6.16 10.01 -4.67
N ARG A 149 -6.20 8.68 -4.56
CA ARG A 149 -5.08 7.80 -4.97
C ARG A 149 -4.83 7.87 -6.48
N ALA A 150 -5.85 8.12 -7.29
CA ALA A 150 -5.69 8.37 -8.71
C ALA A 150 -4.88 9.66 -8.95
N CYS A 151 -5.16 10.74 -8.21
CA CYS A 151 -4.46 12.04 -8.29
C CYS A 151 -3.01 11.99 -7.78
N LEU A 152 -2.75 11.15 -6.76
CA LEU A 152 -1.48 11.09 -6.03
C LEU A 152 -0.79 9.71 -6.20
N PRO A 153 -0.23 9.40 -7.38
CA PRO A 153 0.47 8.13 -7.61
C PRO A 153 1.61 7.89 -6.61
N ASP A 154 2.26 8.96 -6.13
CA ASP A 154 3.36 8.91 -5.16
C ASP A 154 2.96 8.40 -3.78
N THR A 155 1.66 8.42 -3.46
CA THR A 155 1.11 7.92 -2.20
C THR A 155 0.58 6.49 -2.30
N ASP A 156 0.64 5.89 -3.49
CA ASP A 156 0.25 4.51 -3.71
C ASP A 156 1.47 3.60 -3.48
N PRO A 157 1.56 2.86 -2.35
CA PRO A 157 2.71 2.02 -2.03
C PRO A 157 2.79 0.77 -2.90
N THR A 158 1.82 0.58 -3.81
CA THR A 158 1.81 -0.56 -4.73
C THR A 158 2.87 -0.40 -5.82
N PRO A 159 3.37 -1.51 -6.42
CA PRO A 159 4.30 -1.45 -7.55
C PRO A 159 3.77 -0.60 -8.72
N ALA A 160 2.45 -0.59 -8.94
CA ALA A 160 1.82 0.25 -9.96
C ALA A 160 1.92 1.76 -9.65
N GLY A 161 1.89 2.15 -8.37
CA GLY A 161 2.13 3.52 -7.92
C GLY A 161 3.57 3.97 -8.21
N VAL A 162 4.54 3.09 -7.97
CA VAL A 162 5.96 3.33 -8.25
C VAL A 162 6.21 3.51 -9.76
N VAL A 163 5.62 2.66 -10.61
CA VAL A 163 5.71 2.78 -12.07
C VAL A 163 5.07 4.09 -12.55
N ALA A 164 3.88 4.44 -12.06
CA ALA A 164 3.23 5.71 -12.44
C ALA A 164 4.05 6.95 -12.02
N ARG A 165 4.73 6.90 -10.86
CA ARG A 165 5.65 7.95 -10.44
C ARG A 165 6.85 8.07 -11.36
N LEU A 166 7.41 6.94 -11.81
CA LEU A 166 8.50 6.91 -12.78
C LEU A 166 8.04 7.50 -14.13
N GLU A 167 6.90 7.06 -14.66
CA GLU A 167 6.34 7.59 -15.92
C GLU A 167 6.05 9.10 -15.83
N ARG A 168 5.53 9.58 -14.70
CA ARG A 168 5.30 11.03 -14.49
C ARG A 168 6.61 11.82 -14.46
N LEU A 169 7.64 11.29 -13.79
CA LEU A 169 8.97 11.89 -13.74
C LEU A 169 9.64 11.88 -15.11
N GLU A 170 9.50 10.82 -15.89
CA GLU A 170 10.00 10.72 -17.27
C GLU A 170 9.34 11.76 -18.18
N ARG A 171 8.02 11.96 -18.05
CA ARG A 171 7.30 13.04 -18.78
C ARG A 171 7.75 14.43 -18.35
N LEU A 172 7.89 14.69 -17.06
CA LEU A 172 8.38 15.98 -16.55
C LEU A 172 9.83 16.27 -16.96
N ALA A 173 10.64 15.21 -17.07
CA ALA A 173 12.03 15.28 -17.54
C ALA A 173 12.15 15.33 -19.07
N ASN A 174 11.03 15.26 -19.81
CA ASN A 174 10.98 15.21 -21.28
C ASN A 174 11.85 14.08 -21.87
N LEU A 175 11.98 12.98 -21.14
CA LEU A 175 12.65 11.76 -21.60
C LEU A 175 11.65 11.02 -22.47
N ALA A 176 11.66 11.30 -23.78
CA ALA A 176 10.95 10.46 -24.73
C ALA A 176 11.52 9.03 -24.66
N PRO A 177 10.73 7.99 -24.95
CA PRO A 177 11.25 6.65 -25.12
C PRO A 177 12.07 6.62 -26.41
N GLU A 178 13.33 7.04 -26.34
CA GLU A 178 14.29 6.65 -27.35
C GLU A 178 14.37 5.14 -27.30
N THR A 179 14.03 4.54 -28.44
CA THR A 179 14.12 3.12 -28.70
C THR A 179 15.48 2.63 -28.23
N VAL A 180 15.51 1.88 -27.13
CA VAL A 180 16.73 1.26 -26.63
C VAL A 180 17.16 0.26 -27.70
N VAL A 181 18.13 0.65 -28.51
CA VAL A 181 18.81 -0.26 -29.42
C VAL A 181 19.63 -1.18 -28.53
N VAL A 182 19.10 -2.38 -28.28
CA VAL A 182 19.85 -3.44 -27.59
C VAL A 182 21.00 -3.83 -28.52
N LEU A 183 22.20 -3.32 -28.22
CA LEU A 183 23.43 -3.92 -28.72
C LEU A 183 23.60 -5.25 -27.99
N GLU A 184 23.21 -6.35 -28.65
CA GLU A 184 23.58 -7.70 -28.23
C GLU A 184 25.11 -7.83 -28.34
N GLU A 185 25.82 -7.44 -27.29
CA GLU A 185 27.23 -7.76 -27.14
C GLU A 185 27.33 -9.21 -26.66
N ARG A 186 27.60 -10.08 -27.63
CA ARG A 186 27.82 -11.52 -27.45
C ARG A 186 29.09 -11.73 -26.63
N ILE A 187 28.95 -11.96 -25.32
CA ILE A 187 30.06 -12.34 -24.46
C ILE A 187 30.36 -13.83 -24.69
N GLU A 188 31.43 -14.09 -25.44
CA GLU A 188 32.05 -15.40 -25.63
C GLU A 188 32.85 -15.78 -24.36
N ALA A 189 32.68 -17.01 -23.89
CA ALA A 189 33.26 -17.52 -22.65
C ALA A 189 34.79 -17.60 -22.72
N PRO A 190 35.54 -17.17 -21.67
CA PRO A 190 36.99 -17.26 -21.68
C PRO A 190 37.46 -18.66 -21.22
N ALA A 191 38.39 -19.23 -21.99
CA ALA A 191 39.18 -20.41 -21.62
C ALA A 191 40.31 -20.04 -20.62
N PRO A 192 40.73 -20.96 -19.74
CA PRO A 192 41.65 -20.64 -18.64
C PRO A 192 43.11 -20.65 -19.10
N SER A 193 43.84 -19.56 -18.82
CA SER A 193 45.31 -19.51 -18.95
C SER A 193 45.94 -19.52 -17.56
N VAL A 194 46.79 -20.51 -17.35
CA VAL A 194 47.51 -20.81 -16.11
C VAL A 194 48.67 -19.81 -15.94
N ALA A 195 48.80 -19.19 -14.77
CA ALA A 195 50.00 -18.46 -14.36
C ALA A 195 50.37 -18.80 -12.91
N THR A 196 51.59 -19.31 -12.76
CA THR A 196 52.28 -19.73 -11.53
C THR A 196 52.90 -18.51 -10.80
N PRO A 197 53.14 -18.55 -9.48
CA PRO A 197 53.19 -17.38 -8.60
C PRO A 197 54.61 -16.85 -8.31
N ALA A 198 54.70 -15.58 -7.90
CA ALA A 198 55.89 -14.99 -7.30
C ALA A 198 55.53 -14.22 -6.01
N ALA A 199 56.33 -14.48 -4.98
CA ALA A 199 56.19 -14.11 -3.57
C ALA A 199 56.71 -12.68 -3.25
N PRO A 200 56.56 -12.17 -2.01
CA PRO A 200 56.44 -10.74 -1.66
C PRO A 200 57.76 -10.11 -1.17
N PRO A 201 57.70 -8.85 -0.70
CA PRO A 201 58.25 -8.58 0.63
C PRO A 201 57.39 -7.66 1.52
N SER A 202 57.45 -7.97 2.82
CA SER A 202 57.17 -7.14 4.01
C SER A 202 58.14 -5.92 4.10
N ASP A 203 58.07 -4.92 4.98
CA ASP A 203 57.32 -4.64 6.21
C ASP A 203 57.48 -3.13 6.55
N GLU A 204 56.78 -2.67 7.60
CA GLU A 204 57.06 -1.52 8.50
C GLU A 204 56.39 -0.14 8.31
N ALA A 205 55.42 0.09 9.21
CA ALA A 205 55.40 1.11 10.29
C ALA A 205 54.48 2.35 10.22
N ALA A 206 53.31 2.19 10.86
CA ALA A 206 52.69 3.04 11.89
C ALA A 206 52.31 4.52 11.63
N THR A 207 51.00 4.81 11.64
CA THR A 207 50.39 5.84 12.53
C THR A 207 48.90 5.55 12.81
N GLN A 208 48.39 6.06 13.93
CA GLN A 208 47.25 5.60 14.73
C GLN A 208 45.83 6.05 14.23
N MET A 209 44.83 5.26 14.66
CA MET A 209 43.34 5.29 14.57
C MET A 209 42.63 6.64 14.95
N PRO A 210 41.28 6.85 14.79
CA PRO A 210 40.18 5.85 14.64
C PRO A 210 38.93 6.16 13.73
N VAL A 211 38.21 5.08 13.37
CA VAL A 211 36.77 4.87 12.99
C VAL A 211 36.25 5.26 11.57
N PRO A 212 35.36 4.46 10.93
CA PRO A 212 35.29 3.00 10.80
C PRO A 212 35.32 2.51 9.33
N GLN A 213 35.92 1.34 9.20
CA GLN A 213 36.06 0.40 8.09
C GLN A 213 35.00 0.42 6.97
N ALA A 214 35.51 0.54 5.75
CA ALA A 214 34.84 0.23 4.50
C ALA A 214 34.56 -1.28 4.37
N ALA A 215 33.40 -1.56 3.77
CA ALA A 215 33.13 -2.64 2.82
C ALA A 215 33.91 -3.95 2.99
N ASP A 216 33.27 -4.93 3.63
CA ASP A 216 33.37 -6.32 3.20
C ASP A 216 32.13 -6.63 2.35
N ALA A 217 32.36 -6.99 1.09
CA ALA A 217 31.36 -7.63 0.24
C ALA A 217 31.27 -9.09 0.67
N GLY A 218 30.22 -9.46 1.40
CA GLY A 218 29.88 -10.87 1.63
C GLY A 218 29.11 -11.22 2.90
N SER A 219 29.04 -10.36 3.92
CA SER A 219 28.31 -10.70 5.15
C SER A 219 26.89 -10.12 5.10
N VAL A 220 25.89 -11.00 4.98
CA VAL A 220 24.49 -10.65 5.27
C VAL A 220 24.44 -10.13 6.72
N ASP A 221 24.08 -8.86 6.90
CA ASP A 221 23.95 -8.24 8.22
C ASP A 221 22.48 -8.30 8.72
N VAL A 222 22.27 -8.34 10.04
CA VAL A 222 20.94 -8.36 10.70
C VAL A 222 20.06 -7.22 10.18
N ALA A 223 20.66 -6.05 9.96
CA ALA A 223 19.95 -4.87 9.45
C ALA A 223 19.45 -5.08 8.01
N MET A 224 20.20 -5.83 7.18
CA MET A 224 19.79 -6.19 5.82
C MET A 224 18.66 -7.23 5.83
N LEU A 225 18.76 -8.24 6.71
CA LEU A 225 17.71 -9.24 6.93
C LEU A 225 16.40 -8.61 7.39
N ARG A 226 16.45 -7.66 8.33
CA ARG A 226 15.25 -6.96 8.81
C ARG A 226 14.62 -6.09 7.72
N ARG A 227 15.41 -5.38 6.91
CA ARG A 227 14.90 -4.59 5.77
C ARG A 227 14.27 -5.46 4.69
N SER A 228 14.82 -6.65 4.48
CA SER A 228 14.40 -7.57 3.42
C SER A 228 13.42 -8.66 3.92
N TRP A 229 12.93 -8.53 5.15
CA TRP A 229 12.01 -9.51 5.77
C TRP A 229 10.69 -9.63 5.00
N GLY A 230 10.16 -8.50 4.49
CA GLY A 230 8.97 -8.49 3.64
C GLY A 230 9.19 -9.27 2.34
N ALA A 231 10.36 -9.13 1.70
CA ALA A 231 10.70 -9.88 0.51
C ALA A 231 10.76 -11.40 0.77
N LEU A 232 11.23 -11.81 1.95
CA LEU A 232 11.20 -13.22 2.37
C LEU A 232 9.78 -13.75 2.57
N ILE A 233 8.90 -12.97 3.20
CA ILE A 233 7.48 -13.33 3.39
C ILE A 233 6.76 -13.47 2.04
N ASP A 234 7.08 -12.63 1.06
CA ASP A 234 6.51 -12.69 -0.28
C ASP A 234 7.07 -13.84 -1.11
N HIS A 235 8.36 -14.12 -1.01
CA HIS A 235 8.99 -15.27 -1.65
C HIS A 235 8.45 -16.60 -1.11
N LEU A 236 8.22 -16.72 0.21
CA LEU A 236 7.52 -17.88 0.78
C LEU A 236 6.08 -18.04 0.25
N GLY A 237 5.42 -16.93 -0.08
CA GLY A 237 4.13 -16.95 -0.78
C GLY A 237 4.24 -17.56 -2.19
N GLN A 238 5.29 -17.20 -2.93
CA GLN A 238 5.55 -17.75 -4.27
C GLN A 238 5.93 -19.24 -4.23
N LEU A 239 6.66 -19.67 -3.21
CA LEU A 239 7.00 -21.07 -2.94
C LEU A 239 5.81 -21.90 -2.40
N ARG A 240 4.60 -21.32 -2.35
CA ARG A 240 3.37 -21.95 -1.84
C ARG A 240 3.51 -22.46 -0.40
N GLN A 241 4.14 -21.68 0.47
CA GLN A 241 4.31 -21.98 1.90
C GLN A 241 3.38 -21.11 2.79
N PRO A 242 2.06 -21.34 2.79
CA PRO A 242 1.10 -20.48 3.48
C PRO A 242 1.23 -20.52 5.01
N ILE A 243 1.69 -21.65 5.56
CA ILE A 243 1.88 -21.84 7.00
C ILE A 243 3.07 -21.01 7.48
N LEU A 244 4.22 -21.11 6.81
CA LEU A 244 5.41 -20.33 7.14
C LEU A 244 5.16 -18.83 6.94
N ARG A 245 4.46 -18.44 5.88
CA ARG A 245 4.05 -17.03 5.65
C ARG A 245 3.24 -16.49 6.83
N ALA A 246 2.16 -17.18 7.23
CA ALA A 246 1.29 -16.72 8.32
C ALA A 246 2.00 -16.68 9.68
N VAL A 247 2.97 -17.57 9.90
CA VAL A 247 3.75 -17.62 11.15
C VAL A 247 4.81 -16.52 11.18
N LEU A 248 5.55 -16.34 10.09
CA LEU A 248 6.65 -15.36 9.96
C LEU A 248 6.16 -13.92 9.79
N GLU A 249 4.93 -13.71 9.33
CA GLU A 249 4.26 -12.40 9.36
C GLU A 249 4.16 -11.82 10.78
N SER A 250 4.11 -12.70 11.79
CA SER A 250 4.14 -12.31 13.20
C SER A 250 5.50 -12.48 13.88
N ALA A 251 6.52 -12.96 13.17
CA ALA A 251 7.86 -13.12 13.69
C ALA A 251 8.73 -11.93 13.30
N THR A 252 9.70 -11.59 14.13
CA THR A 252 10.71 -10.56 13.82
C THR A 252 12.10 -11.12 13.98
N VAL A 253 13.04 -10.66 13.15
CA VAL A 253 14.45 -11.01 13.28
C VAL A 253 15.01 -10.32 14.53
N ALA A 254 15.46 -11.12 15.49
CA ALA A 254 16.03 -10.66 16.75
C ALA A 254 17.54 -10.43 16.62
N SER A 255 18.27 -11.41 16.09
CA SER A 255 19.71 -11.36 15.87
C SER A 255 20.10 -12.32 14.73
N PHE A 256 21.27 -12.07 14.11
CA PHE A 256 21.88 -12.94 13.12
C PHE A 256 23.40 -12.79 13.22
N ASP A 257 24.11 -13.90 13.42
CA ASP A 257 25.58 -13.93 13.60
C ASP A 257 26.34 -14.53 12.40
N GLY A 258 25.63 -14.82 11.30
CA GLY A 258 26.18 -15.49 10.12
C GLY A 258 25.91 -17.00 10.07
N GLU A 259 25.79 -17.66 11.23
CA GLU A 259 25.57 -19.11 11.33
C GLU A 259 24.19 -19.46 11.92
N THR A 260 23.67 -18.60 12.79
CA THR A 260 22.42 -18.78 13.52
C THR A 260 21.53 -17.54 13.35
N LEU A 261 20.29 -17.76 12.93
CA LEU A 261 19.23 -16.75 12.84
C LEU A 261 18.26 -16.90 14.01
N GLU A 262 18.13 -15.85 14.81
CA GLU A 262 17.22 -15.82 15.94
C GLU A 262 15.91 -15.10 15.56
N LEU A 263 14.79 -15.82 15.67
CA LEU A 263 13.45 -15.31 15.40
C LEU A 263 12.69 -15.11 16.71
N ALA A 264 12.24 -13.88 16.94
CA ALA A 264 11.41 -13.52 18.08
C ALA A 264 9.92 -13.58 17.74
N PHE A 265 9.16 -14.32 18.55
CA PHE A 265 7.71 -14.42 18.47
C PHE A 265 7.03 -13.67 19.65
N PRO A 266 5.87 -13.04 19.40
CA PRO A 266 5.01 -12.49 20.46
C PRO A 266 4.54 -13.57 21.44
N PRO A 267 4.32 -13.23 22.72
CA PRO A 267 3.97 -14.19 23.78
C PRO A 267 2.68 -14.97 23.49
N ASP A 268 1.73 -14.38 22.76
CA ASP A 268 0.43 -14.97 22.43
C ASP A 268 0.48 -16.02 21.31
N LYS A 269 1.64 -16.24 20.68
CA LYS A 269 1.79 -17.11 19.50
C LYS A 269 2.83 -18.23 19.67
N ARG A 270 2.88 -18.87 20.84
CA ARG A 270 3.76 -20.04 21.12
C ARG A 270 3.62 -21.19 20.10
N PHE A 271 2.43 -21.39 19.52
CA PHE A 271 2.21 -22.40 18.46
C PHE A 271 2.95 -22.10 17.15
N GLY A 272 3.42 -20.86 16.94
CA GLY A 272 4.24 -20.50 15.79
C GLY A 272 5.64 -21.12 15.83
N VAL A 273 6.22 -21.26 17.02
CA VAL A 273 7.57 -21.81 17.22
C VAL A 273 7.67 -23.26 16.73
N GLN A 274 6.71 -24.11 17.11
CA GLN A 274 6.67 -25.51 16.69
C GLN A 274 6.53 -25.65 15.17
N LYS A 275 5.69 -24.82 14.55
CA LYS A 275 5.46 -24.86 13.09
C LYS A 275 6.67 -24.43 12.26
N VAL A 276 7.50 -23.52 12.79
CA VAL A 276 8.77 -23.17 12.14
C VAL A 276 9.78 -24.30 12.30
N GLN A 277 9.82 -24.97 13.45
CA GLN A 277 10.71 -26.13 13.65
C GLN A 277 10.35 -27.30 12.73
N ASP A 278 9.05 -27.61 12.57
CA ASP A 278 8.57 -28.70 11.70
C ASP A 278 8.88 -28.46 10.21
N ARG A 279 9.14 -27.21 9.81
CA ARG A 279 9.37 -26.77 8.43
C ARG A 279 10.64 -25.95 8.26
N GLN A 280 11.64 -26.24 9.10
CA GLN A 280 12.88 -25.48 9.14
C GLN A 280 13.65 -25.55 7.80
N ASP A 281 13.64 -26.71 7.14
CA ASP A 281 14.33 -26.93 5.86
C ASP A 281 13.80 -26.01 4.75
N GLU A 282 12.47 -25.82 4.69
CA GLU A 282 11.81 -24.96 3.71
C GLU A 282 12.14 -23.47 3.95
N LEU A 283 12.30 -23.07 5.21
CA LEU A 283 12.72 -21.72 5.57
C LEU A 283 14.21 -21.48 5.29
N GLN A 284 15.07 -22.48 5.52
CA GLN A 284 16.49 -22.42 5.16
C GLN A 284 16.67 -22.33 3.64
N GLN A 285 15.87 -23.08 2.88
CA GLN A 285 15.88 -22.99 1.42
C GLN A 285 15.49 -21.58 0.95
N ALA A 286 14.42 -21.00 1.48
CA ALA A 286 14.01 -19.64 1.13
C ALA A 286 15.06 -18.57 1.51
N LEU A 287 15.76 -18.76 2.63
CA LEU A 287 16.88 -17.91 3.04
C LEU A 287 18.10 -18.08 2.11
N GLY A 288 18.35 -19.31 1.64
CA GLY A 288 19.39 -19.61 0.67
C GLY A 288 19.11 -18.99 -0.70
N ASP A 289 17.87 -19.10 -1.18
CA ASP A 289 17.45 -18.60 -2.49
C ASP A 289 17.50 -17.06 -2.56
N LEU A 290 17.14 -16.37 -1.47
CA LEU A 290 17.10 -14.90 -1.44
C LEU A 290 18.41 -14.25 -0.99
N PHE A 291 19.11 -14.86 -0.03
CA PHE A 291 20.24 -14.23 0.65
C PHE A 291 21.53 -15.04 0.55
N GLY A 292 21.50 -16.21 -0.07
CA GLY A 292 22.67 -17.08 -0.21
C GLY A 292 23.15 -17.69 1.12
N ILE A 293 22.32 -17.65 2.18
CA ILE A 293 22.67 -18.14 3.52
C ILE A 293 21.79 -19.33 3.92
N ALA A 294 22.37 -20.29 4.64
CA ALA A 294 21.66 -21.45 5.20
C ALA A 294 21.84 -21.52 6.72
N PRO A 295 21.29 -20.57 7.49
CA PRO A 295 21.56 -20.49 8.91
C PRO A 295 20.73 -21.48 9.73
N ARG A 296 21.22 -21.84 10.91
CA ARG A 296 20.42 -22.54 11.93
C ARG A 296 19.38 -21.60 12.49
N ILE A 297 18.12 -22.02 12.49
CA ILE A 297 17.02 -21.16 12.94
C ILE A 297 16.72 -21.48 14.40
N THR A 298 16.87 -20.46 15.25
CA THR A 298 16.52 -20.54 16.67
C THR A 298 15.33 -19.63 16.94
N CYS A 299 14.30 -20.16 17.59
CA CYS A 299 13.10 -19.40 17.90
C CYS A 299 13.08 -19.07 19.38
N VAL A 300 12.95 -17.79 19.72
CA VAL A 300 12.77 -17.32 21.09
C VAL A 300 11.42 -16.64 21.25
N VAL A 301 10.83 -16.75 22.43
CA VAL A 301 9.66 -15.95 22.81
C VAL A 301 10.20 -14.74 23.55
N ARG A 302 10.06 -13.54 22.97
CA ARG A 302 10.40 -12.30 23.65
C ARG A 302 9.14 -11.69 24.25
N GLU A 303 9.15 -11.42 25.55
CA GLU A 303 8.21 -10.49 26.16
C GLU A 303 8.47 -9.10 25.58
N SER A 304 7.43 -8.48 25.05
CA SER A 304 7.49 -7.14 24.47
C SER A 304 8.03 -6.15 25.50
N ARG A 305 9.23 -5.62 25.29
CA ARG A 305 9.65 -4.37 25.93
C ARG A 305 9.21 -3.23 25.01
N GLU A 306 8.31 -2.38 25.51
CA GLU A 306 7.77 -1.23 24.79
C GLU A 306 8.89 -0.36 24.18
N PRO A 307 8.78 0.07 22.91
CA PRO A 307 9.75 0.95 22.30
C PRO A 307 9.45 2.40 22.71
N GLY A 308 9.96 2.81 23.88
CA GLY A 308 9.75 4.17 24.39
C GLY A 308 10.26 4.39 25.81
N GLY A 309 11.53 4.09 26.09
CA GLY A 309 12.14 4.41 27.38
C GLY A 309 13.63 4.69 27.23
N ALA A 310 14.03 5.96 27.37
CA ALA A 310 15.43 6.33 27.59
C ALA A 310 15.96 5.64 28.87
N PRO A 311 17.28 5.45 29.01
CA PRO A 311 17.83 4.66 30.11
C PRO A 311 17.82 5.49 31.39
N SER A 312 16.91 5.19 32.31
CA SER A 312 17.07 5.54 33.73
C SER A 312 17.56 4.31 34.47
N VAL A 313 18.87 4.31 34.75
CA VAL A 313 19.40 3.60 35.90
C VAL A 313 18.99 4.44 37.11
N GLU A 314 18.15 3.90 38.00
CA GLU A 314 18.14 4.25 39.43
C GLU A 314 17.30 3.19 40.17
N ILE A 315 17.99 2.26 40.84
CA ILE A 315 18.08 2.10 42.31
C ILE A 315 16.84 1.42 42.88
N ILE A 316 17.08 0.21 43.41
CA ILE A 316 16.17 -0.56 44.25
C ILE A 316 15.91 0.25 45.51
N GLU A 317 14.69 0.70 45.72
CA GLU A 317 14.18 1.01 47.06
C GLU A 317 13.15 -0.06 47.42
N GLU A 318 13.52 -0.90 48.39
CA GLU A 318 12.61 -1.78 49.11
C GLU A 318 11.56 -0.91 49.81
N GLU A 319 10.29 -1.00 49.39
CA GLU A 319 9.18 -0.52 50.22
C GLU A 319 8.55 -1.70 50.96
N ASP A 320 8.51 -1.54 52.28
CA ASP A 320 8.02 -2.44 53.32
C ASP A 320 6.71 -3.16 52.94
N THR A 321 6.77 -4.49 52.88
CA THR A 321 5.58 -5.31 53.08
C THR A 321 5.05 -5.10 54.51
N PRO A 322 3.79 -4.68 54.71
CA PRO A 322 3.23 -4.53 56.05
C PRO A 322 3.19 -5.90 56.74
N SER A 323 3.62 -5.94 58.00
CA SER A 323 3.61 -7.13 58.85
C SER A 323 2.21 -7.75 58.94
N ASP A 324 2.14 -9.08 58.92
CA ASP A 324 0.91 -9.89 58.99
C ASP A 324 -0.07 -9.46 60.10
N ASP A 325 0.45 -8.91 61.21
CA ASP A 325 -0.38 -8.41 62.32
C ASP A 325 -1.23 -7.17 61.96
N GLU A 326 -0.75 -6.31 61.05
CA GLU A 326 -1.51 -5.13 60.60
C GLU A 326 -2.59 -5.52 59.58
N ALA A 327 -2.30 -6.53 58.75
CA ALA A 327 -3.27 -7.10 57.82
C ALA A 327 -4.42 -7.78 58.57
N LEU A 328 -4.13 -8.54 59.63
CA LEU A 328 -5.13 -9.17 60.49
C LEU A 328 -6.02 -8.16 61.23
N ARG A 329 -5.45 -7.03 61.67
CA ARG A 329 -6.19 -5.96 62.35
C ARG A 329 -7.20 -5.27 61.43
N ARG A 330 -6.79 -4.96 60.19
CA ARG A 330 -7.69 -4.37 59.17
C ARG A 330 -8.85 -5.29 58.80
N VAL A 331 -8.61 -6.60 58.72
CA VAL A 331 -9.65 -7.58 58.42
C VAL A 331 -10.66 -7.72 59.58
N GLN A 332 -10.19 -7.63 60.83
CA GLN A 332 -11.06 -7.65 62.02
C GLN A 332 -11.95 -6.40 62.14
N GLU A 333 -11.42 -5.22 61.85
CA GLU A 333 -12.21 -3.97 61.83
C GLU A 333 -13.28 -3.96 60.73
N MET A 334 -12.99 -4.55 59.56
CA MET A 334 -13.92 -4.58 58.43
C MET A 334 -15.08 -5.57 58.59
N LEU A 335 -14.87 -6.69 59.29
CA LEU A 335 -15.84 -7.80 59.36
C LEU A 335 -16.52 -7.97 60.72
N GLY A 336 -16.12 -7.20 61.74
CA GLY A 336 -16.81 -7.16 63.04
C GLY A 336 -16.84 -8.51 63.79
N ALA A 337 -15.85 -9.38 63.56
CA ALA A 337 -15.79 -10.71 64.16
C ALA A 337 -14.81 -10.75 65.34
N THR A 338 -15.28 -11.15 66.52
CA THR A 338 -14.44 -11.49 67.68
C THR A 338 -13.92 -12.93 67.55
N PRO A 339 -12.65 -13.21 67.89
CA PRO A 339 -12.13 -14.58 67.86
C PRO A 339 -12.79 -15.42 68.96
N LEU A 340 -13.20 -16.65 68.63
CA LEU A 340 -13.60 -17.63 69.63
C LEU A 340 -12.36 -18.05 70.42
N GLU A 341 -12.30 -17.66 71.70
CA GLU A 341 -11.30 -18.16 72.64
C GLU A 341 -11.46 -19.69 72.76
N GLY A 342 -10.50 -20.42 72.20
CA GLY A 342 -10.34 -21.85 72.44
C GLY A 342 -9.98 -22.08 73.90
N GLY A 343 -10.90 -22.69 74.64
CA GLY A 343 -10.67 -23.23 75.97
C GLY A 343 -9.54 -24.27 75.95
N GLY A 344 -8.70 -24.21 76.98
CA GLY A 344 -7.64 -25.17 77.22
C GLY A 344 -8.12 -26.49 77.84
N ASP A 345 -7.20 -27.45 77.73
CA ASP A 345 -7.16 -28.86 78.17
C ASP A 345 -8.15 -29.85 77.53
#